data_AF-A0A9E3A5U8-F1
#
_entry.id   AF-A0A9E3A5U8-F1
#
_cell.length_a   1.000
_cell.length_b   1.000
_cell.length_c   1.000
_cell.angle_alpha   90.00
_cell.angle_beta   90.00
_cell.angle_gamma   90.00
#
_symmetry.space_group_name_H-M   'P 1'
#
loop_
_entity.id
_entity.type
_entity.pdbx_description
1 polymer ?
#
loop_
_entity_poly.entity_id
_entity_poly.type
_entity_poly.pdbx_seq_one_letter_code
_entity_poly.pdbx_strand_id
1 'polypeptide(L)'
;MDRTIDALALALEKLLGAALIVAVAINFVNAVGRYVLGTTFLSADEVQIYIMVYIAFLGAAVATWRRAHLRMDVLVQRLPKSAQRVLAGAELVLVLVLAGLVLYVSSQYVAQMASIDARS
;
A
#
# COMPACT_ATOMS: atom_id res chain seq x y z
N MET A 1 -21.19 -6.25 -23.44
CA MET A 1 -21.13 -5.60 -22.11
C MET A 1 -19.74 -5.74 -21.50
N ASP A 2 -19.02 -6.84 -21.78
CA ASP A 2 -17.68 -7.09 -21.20
C ASP A 2 -16.60 -6.14 -21.75
N ARG A 3 -16.60 -5.87 -23.06
CA ARG A 3 -15.59 -5.01 -23.72
C ARG A 3 -15.54 -3.57 -23.21
N THR A 4 -16.69 -2.98 -22.85
CA THR A 4 -16.77 -1.60 -22.34
C THR A 4 -16.27 -1.50 -20.91
N ILE A 5 -16.55 -2.53 -20.12
CA ILE A 5 -16.08 -2.63 -18.74
C ILE A 5 -14.56 -2.86 -18.72
N ASP A 6 -14.04 -3.72 -19.61
CA ASP A 6 -12.59 -3.96 -19.73
C ASP A 6 -11.83 -2.70 -20.16
N ALA A 7 -12.41 -1.91 -21.07
CA ALA A 7 -11.84 -0.63 -21.49
C ALA A 7 -11.83 0.40 -20.35
N LEU A 8 -12.91 0.48 -19.57
CA LEU A 8 -13.01 1.35 -18.41
C LEU A 8 -12.02 0.95 -17.31
N ALA A 9 -11.90 -0.36 -17.03
CA ALA A 9 -10.95 -0.90 -16.07
C ALA A 9 -9.50 -0.58 -16.49
N LEU A 10 -9.17 -0.70 -17.78
CA LEU A 10 -7.85 -0.35 -18.31
C LEU A 10 -7.54 1.16 -18.20
N ALA A 11 -8.54 2.02 -18.44
CA ALA A 11 -8.38 3.46 -18.28
C ALA A 11 -8.16 3.85 -16.81
N LEU A 12 -8.93 3.26 -15.90
CA LEU A 12 -8.78 3.43 -14.45
C LEU A 12 -7.41 2.97 -13.96
N GLU A 13 -6.91 1.84 -14.45
CA GLU A 13 -5.61 1.30 -14.08
C GLU A 13 -4.45 2.21 -14.51
N LYS A 14 -4.53 2.79 -15.72
CA LYS A 14 -3.58 3.81 -16.17
C LYS A 14 -3.64 5.08 -15.31
N LEU A 15 -4.86 5.49 -14.93
CA LEU A 15 -5.07 6.66 -14.08
C LEU A 15 -4.52 6.44 -12.67
N LEU A 16 -4.73 5.26 -12.09
CA LEU A 16 -4.16 4.83 -10.81
C LEU A 16 -2.63 4.82 -10.85
N GLY A 17 -2.03 4.26 -11.91
CA GLY A 17 -0.58 4.28 -12.11
C GLY A 17 -0.03 5.70 -12.21
N ALA A 18 -0.70 6.58 -12.95
CA ALA A 18 -0.32 7.98 -13.04
C ALA A 18 -0.43 8.71 -11.69
N ALA A 19 -1.52 8.48 -10.94
CA ALA A 19 -1.71 9.04 -9.61
C ALA A 19 -0.62 8.60 -8.63
N LEU A 20 -0.16 7.35 -8.72
CA LEU A 20 0.96 6.84 -7.91
C LEU A 20 2.27 7.57 -8.24
N ILE A 21 2.57 7.77 -9.52
CA ILE A 21 3.77 8.52 -9.94
C ILE A 21 3.72 9.95 -9.40
N VAL A 22 2.54 10.60 -9.47
CA VAL A 22 2.34 11.95 -8.93
C VAL A 22 2.54 11.98 -7.42
N ALA A 23 2.00 11.00 -6.68
CA ALA A 23 2.19 10.90 -5.23
C ALA A 23 3.67 10.77 -4.85
N VAL A 24 4.43 9.94 -5.58
CA VAL A 24 5.87 9.78 -5.38
C VAL A 24 6.63 11.08 -5.68
N ALA A 25 6.25 11.78 -6.76
CA ALA A 25 6.87 13.05 -7.11
C ALA A 25 6.60 14.13 -6.06
N ILE A 26 5.38 14.24 -5.54
CA ILE A 26 5.02 15.14 -4.45
C ILE A 26 5.86 14.82 -3.20
N ASN A 27 5.95 13.54 -2.84
CA ASN A 27 6.74 13.12 -1.67
C ASN A 27 8.24 13.45 -1.85
N PHE A 28 8.78 13.24 -3.06
CA PHE A 28 10.17 13.61 -3.37
C PHE A 28 10.40 15.12 -3.27
N VAL A 29 9.52 15.94 -3.83
CA VAL A 29 9.61 17.40 -3.72
C VAL A 29 9.48 17.85 -2.27
N ASN A 30 8.58 17.25 -1.49
CA ASN A 30 8.40 17.57 -0.09
C ASN A 30 9.63 17.16 0.75
N ALA A 31 10.21 15.98 0.50
CA ALA A 31 11.46 15.55 1.13
C ALA A 31 12.63 16.47 0.78
N VAL A 32 12.84 16.79 -0.49
CA VAL A 32 13.88 17.73 -0.92
C VAL A 32 13.65 19.11 -0.33
N GLY A 33 12.41 19.61 -0.33
CA GLY A 33 12.06 20.88 0.31
C GLY A 33 12.37 20.91 1.80
N ARG A 34 12.07 19.81 2.50
CA ARG A 34 12.32 19.67 3.93
C ARG A 34 13.81 19.62 4.28
N TYR A 35 14.63 18.92 3.49
CA TYR A 35 16.05 18.73 3.79
C TYR A 35 16.99 19.78 3.16
N VAL A 36 16.61 20.38 2.02
CA VAL A 36 17.47 21.32 1.27
C VAL A 36 17.02 22.77 1.47
N LEU A 37 15.71 23.02 1.48
CA LEU A 37 15.15 24.39 1.57
C LEU A 37 14.67 24.76 2.98
N GLY A 38 14.61 23.78 3.90
CA GLY A 38 14.15 23.99 5.28
C GLY A 38 12.66 24.34 5.40
N THR A 39 11.92 24.34 4.30
CA THR A 39 10.49 24.65 4.23
C THR A 39 9.70 23.38 3.95
N THR A 40 8.76 23.02 4.82
CA THR A 40 7.83 21.91 4.60
C THR A 40 6.52 22.46 4.06
N PHE A 41 6.01 21.90 2.96
CA PHE A 41 4.68 22.23 2.47
C PHE A 41 3.65 21.48 3.32
N LEU A 42 3.07 22.15 4.32
CA LEU A 42 2.10 21.53 5.24
C LEU A 42 0.87 20.95 4.49
N SER A 43 0.45 21.59 3.40
CA SER A 43 -0.65 21.11 2.56
C SER A 43 -0.29 19.90 1.67
N ALA A 44 1.00 19.59 1.48
CA ALA A 44 1.41 18.44 0.66
C ALA A 44 1.09 17.10 1.34
N ASP A 45 1.15 17.07 2.68
CA ASP A 45 0.85 15.87 3.47
C ASP A 45 -0.63 15.49 3.36
N GLU A 46 -1.55 16.46 3.44
CA GLU A 46 -2.98 16.23 3.26
C GLU A 46 -3.30 15.71 1.86
N VAL A 47 -2.74 16.36 0.82
CA VAL A 47 -2.92 15.95 -0.57
C VAL A 47 -2.41 14.52 -0.80
N GLN A 48 -1.26 14.17 -0.21
CA GLN A 48 -0.70 12.83 -0.31
C GLN A 48 -1.60 11.78 0.36
N ILE A 49 -2.17 12.08 1.54
CA ILE A 49 -3.12 11.19 2.22
C ILE A 49 -4.34 10.94 1.33
N TYR A 50 -4.94 11.99 0.77
CA TYR A 50 -6.12 11.83 -0.09
C TYR A 50 -5.80 11.03 -1.35
N ILE A 51 -4.68 11.31 -2.04
CA ILE A 51 -4.27 10.55 -3.23
C ILE A 51 -4.06 9.06 -2.87
N MET A 52 -3.44 8.78 -1.73
CA MET A 52 -3.18 7.40 -1.30
C MET A 52 -4.48 6.66 -0.95
N VAL A 53 -5.46 7.34 -0.35
CA VAL A 53 -6.81 6.80 -0.10
C VAL A 53 -7.50 6.46 -1.42
N TYR A 54 -7.51 7.38 -2.39
CA TYR A 54 -8.12 7.11 -3.70
C TYR A 54 -7.44 5.94 -4.43
N ILE A 55 -6.11 5.87 -4.41
CA ILE A 55 -5.36 4.77 -5.01
C ILE A 55 -5.69 3.43 -4.34
N ALA A 56 -5.79 3.39 -3.01
CA ALA A 56 -6.09 2.17 -2.27
C ALA A 56 -7.49 1.64 -2.61
N PHE A 57 -8.53 2.49 -2.55
CA PHE A 57 -9.91 2.07 -2.79
C PHE A 57 -10.18 1.74 -4.27
N LEU A 58 -9.80 2.63 -5.20
CA LEU A 58 -9.99 2.36 -6.63
C LEU A 58 -9.07 1.23 -7.11
N GLY A 59 -7.84 1.16 -6.60
CA GLY A 59 -6.90 0.09 -6.92
C GLY A 59 -7.39 -1.28 -6.46
N ALA A 60 -7.92 -1.39 -5.24
CA ALA A 60 -8.52 -2.64 -4.75
C ALA A 60 -9.75 -3.06 -5.56
N ALA A 61 -10.60 -2.10 -5.97
CA ALA A 61 -11.76 -2.38 -6.80
C ALA A 61 -11.37 -2.90 -8.20
N VAL A 62 -10.42 -2.24 -8.88
CA VAL A 62 -9.90 -2.66 -10.20
C VAL A 62 -9.16 -4.00 -10.09
N ALA A 63 -8.36 -4.20 -9.03
CA ALA A 63 -7.67 -5.45 -8.78
C ALA A 63 -8.65 -6.60 -8.55
N THR A 64 -9.69 -6.41 -7.74
CA THR A 64 -10.72 -7.44 -7.52
C THR A 64 -11.49 -7.76 -8.81
N TRP A 65 -11.81 -6.73 -9.61
CA TRP A 65 -12.52 -6.90 -10.88
C TRP A 65 -11.73 -7.73 -11.89
N ARG A 66 -10.42 -7.46 -12.04
CA ARG A 66 -9.55 -8.24 -12.93
C ARG A 66 -9.25 -9.65 -12.39
N ARG A 67 -9.89 -10.10 -11.30
CA ARG A 67 -9.51 -11.29 -10.51
C ARG A 67 -8.01 -11.28 -10.22
N ALA A 68 -7.50 -10.09 -9.91
CA ALA A 68 -6.11 -9.81 -9.65
C ALA A 68 -5.70 -10.07 -8.22
N HIS A 69 -5.93 -11.31 -7.75
CA HIS A 69 -4.88 -11.97 -6.96
C HIS A 69 -3.71 -12.39 -7.91
N LEU A 70 -3.50 -11.60 -8.97
CA LEU A 70 -2.77 -11.87 -10.20
C LEU A 70 -1.29 -11.60 -9.98
N ARG A 71 -0.55 -12.68 -9.74
CA ARG A 71 0.68 -13.06 -10.48
C ARG A 71 1.48 -14.08 -9.68
N MET A 72 1.43 -14.01 -8.35
CA MET A 72 2.00 -15.06 -7.50
C MET A 72 1.22 -16.37 -7.68
N ASP A 73 -0.11 -16.32 -7.64
CA ASP A 73 -0.93 -17.55 -7.73
C ASP A 73 -0.68 -18.36 -9.01
N VAL A 74 -0.48 -17.73 -10.17
CA VAL A 74 -0.21 -18.45 -11.42
C VAL A 74 1.17 -19.13 -11.40
N LEU A 75 2.17 -18.47 -10.82
CA LEU A 75 3.51 -19.02 -10.68
C LEU A 75 3.50 -20.18 -9.68
N VAL A 76 2.82 -20.02 -8.55
CA VAL A 76 2.63 -21.05 -7.51
C VAL A 76 1.83 -22.23 -8.05
N GLN A 77 0.78 -21.99 -8.83
CA GLN A 77 -0.04 -23.04 -9.46
C GLN A 77 0.72 -23.89 -10.48
N ARG A 78 1.80 -23.36 -11.08
CA ARG A 78 2.72 -24.10 -11.96
C ARG A 78 3.72 -24.99 -11.20
N LEU A 79 3.91 -24.77 -9.90
CA LEU A 79 4.79 -25.58 -9.07
C LEU A 79 4.12 -26.89 -8.59
N PRO A 80 4.90 -27.95 -8.31
CA PRO A 80 4.36 -29.20 -7.75
C PRO A 80 3.68 -28.95 -6.39
N LYS A 81 2.63 -29.74 -6.09
CA LYS A 81 1.77 -29.59 -4.91
C LYS A 81 2.50 -29.59 -3.56
N SER A 82 3.72 -30.10 -3.50
CA SER A 82 4.60 -30.03 -2.32
C SER A 82 5.17 -28.63 -2.11
N ALA A 83 5.66 -27.99 -3.17
CA ALA A 83 6.21 -26.64 -3.10
C ALA A 83 5.14 -25.58 -2.83
N GLN A 84 3.92 -25.77 -3.35
CA GLN A 84 2.78 -24.90 -3.02
C GLN A 84 2.47 -24.89 -1.52
N ARG A 85 2.48 -26.07 -0.88
CA ARG A 85 2.22 -26.20 0.57
C ARG A 85 3.31 -25.54 1.41
N VAL A 86 4.58 -25.68 1.01
CA VAL A 86 5.69 -25.01 1.69
C VAL A 86 5.56 -23.49 1.56
N LEU A 87 5.20 -22.99 0.37
CA LEU A 87 5.06 -21.56 0.13
C LEU A 87 3.89 -20.95 0.91
N ALA A 88 2.74 -21.65 0.95
CA ALA A 88 1.59 -21.23 1.76
C ALA A 88 1.91 -21.23 3.26
N GLY A 89 2.69 -22.21 3.73
CA GLY A 89 3.20 -22.23 5.10
C GLY A 89 4.14 -21.06 5.40
N ALA A 90 5.06 -20.76 4.48
CA ALA A 90 5.99 -19.64 4.59
C ALA A 90 5.27 -18.29 4.57
N GLU A 91 4.25 -18.13 3.73
CA GLU A 91 3.39 -16.95 3.68
C GLU A 91 2.67 -16.74 5.02
N LEU A 92 2.06 -17.79 5.58
CA LEU A 92 1.38 -17.71 6.87
C LEU A 92 2.33 -17.29 8.00
N VAL A 93 3.53 -17.89 8.03
CA VAL A 93 4.56 -17.53 9.02
C VAL A 93 5.00 -16.08 8.84
N LEU A 94 5.23 -15.64 7.61
CA LEU A 94 5.65 -14.27 7.32
C LEU A 94 4.58 -13.26 7.77
N VAL A 95 3.31 -13.53 7.48
CA VAL A 95 2.18 -12.69 7.91
C VAL A 95 2.09 -12.65 9.43
N LEU A 96 2.23 -13.79 10.11
CA LEU A 96 2.23 -13.84 11.58
C LEU A 96 3.38 -13.04 12.21
N VAL A 97 4.58 -13.16 11.65
CA VAL A 97 5.76 -12.38 12.10
C VAL A 97 5.51 -10.89 11.90
N LEU A 98 5.01 -10.51 10.73
CA LEU A 98 4.75 -9.11 10.39
C LEU A 98 3.66 -8.51 11.28
N ALA A 99 2.56 -9.26 11.51
CA ALA A 99 1.50 -8.87 12.43
C ALA A 99 2.01 -8.72 13.87
N GLY A 100 2.85 -9.66 14.35
CA GLY A 100 3.48 -9.59 15.66
C GLY A 100 4.40 -8.37 15.81
N LEU A 101 5.18 -8.06 14.78
CA LEU A 101 6.06 -6.89 14.77
C LEU A 101 5.25 -5.58 14.78
N VAL A 102 4.17 -5.51 13.99
CA VAL A 102 3.27 -4.35 13.99
C VAL A 102 2.62 -4.17 15.35
N LEU A 103 2.14 -5.25 16.01
CA LEU A 103 1.60 -5.19 17.36
C LEU A 103 2.64 -4.71 18.38
N TYR A 104 3.87 -5.23 18.29
CA TYR A 104 4.96 -4.81 19.16
C TYR A 104 5.26 -3.33 19.00
N VAL A 105 5.49 -2.87 17.77
CA VAL A 105 5.76 -1.46 17.47
C VAL A 105 4.58 -0.58 17.90
N SER A 106 3.35 -0.97 17.56
CA SER A 106 2.14 -0.22 17.93
C SER A 106 1.99 -0.08 19.45
N SER A 107 2.28 -1.14 20.23
CA SER A 107 2.20 -1.06 21.69
C SER A 107 3.26 -0.12 22.29
N GLN A 108 4.46 -0.07 21.71
CA GLN A 108 5.50 0.89 22.08
C GLN A 108 5.05 2.33 21.78
N TYR A 109 4.45 2.59 20.62
CA TYR A 109 3.92 3.91 20.27
C TYR A 109 2.79 4.35 21.21
N VAL A 110 1.86 3.46 21.56
CA VAL A 110 0.78 3.77 22.51
C VAL A 110 1.33 4.06 23.91
N ALA A 111 2.32 3.29 24.38
CA ALA A 111 2.97 3.54 25.67
C ALA A 111 3.70 4.89 25.71
N GLN A 112 4.36 5.27 24.62
CA GLN A 112 5.00 6.60 24.50
C GLN A 112 3.96 7.72 24.52
N MET A 113 2.86 7.58 23.79
CA MET A 113 1.80 8.59 23.73
C MET A 113 1.11 8.79 25.09
N ALA A 114 0.83 7.70 25.82
CA ALA A 114 0.28 7.77 27.18
C ALA A 114 1.23 8.47 28.18
N SER A 115 2.55 8.33 27.99
CA SER A 115 3.54 8.98 28.87
C SER A 115 3.71 10.48 28.59
N ILE A 116 3.32 10.95 27.41
CA ILE A 116 3.35 12.37 27.01
C ILE A 116 2.11 13.09 27.57
N ASP A 117 0.93 12.48 27.48
CA ASP A 117 -0.33 13.02 28.00
C ASP A 117 -0.31 13.14 29.53
N ALA A 118 0.40 12.25 30.23
CA ALA A 118 0.59 12.31 31.68
C ALA A 118 1.55 13.42 32.17
N ARG A 119 2.19 14.17 31.26
CA ARG A 119 3.16 15.24 31.58
C ARG A 119 2.69 16.66 31.19
N SER A 120 1.53 16.81 30.55
CA SER A 120 0.87 18.10 30.24
C SER A 120 -0.30 18.37 31.18
#